data_AF-A0A7V0RKE1-F1
#
_entry.id   AF-A0A7V0RKE1-F1
#
_cell.length_a   1.000
_cell.length_b   1.000
_cell.length_c   1.000
_cell.angle_alpha   90.00
_cell.angle_beta   90.00
_cell.angle_gamma   90.00
#
_symmetry.space_group_name_H-M   'P 1'
#
loop_
_entity.id
_entity.type
_entity.pdbx_description
1 polymer ?
#
loop_
_entity_poly.entity_id
_entity_poly.type
_entity_poly.pdbx_seq_one_letter_code
_entity_poly.pdbx_strand_id
1 'polypeptide(L)'
;FLLCLIGGYAPTQSMHDVWLMILFGIVGYLLRKLEYPLAPAVLAIVLGPLAEPALRQSLLISNGSFEIFFTRAYSAPIMISALILLALPLLKLLARQMKRKRSQA
;
A
#
# COMPACT_ATOMS: atom_id res chain seq x y z
N PHE A 1 6.81 18.34 16.98
CA PHE A 1 8.08 17.76 16.49
C PHE A 1 8.98 17.37 17.65
N LEU A 2 9.46 18.31 18.48
CA LEU A 2 10.31 18.03 19.65
C LEU A 2 9.69 17.02 20.63
N LEU A 3 8.38 17.13 20.91
CA LEU A 3 7.67 16.18 21.79
C LEU A 3 7.63 14.75 21.21
N CYS A 4 7.53 14.58 19.89
CA CYS A 4 7.58 13.25 19.27
C CYS A 4 9.00 12.66 19.32
N LEU A 5 10.04 13.48 19.08
CA LEU A 5 11.44 13.06 19.19
C LEU A 5 11.79 12.57 20.60
N ILE A 6 11.37 13.32 21.62
CA ILE A 6 11.57 12.93 23.02
C ILE A 6 10.76 11.66 23.35
N GLY A 7 9.51 11.56 22.88
CA GLY A 7 8.66 10.40 23.11
C GLY A 7 9.16 9.11 22.45
N GLY A 8 9.80 9.20 21.27
CA GLY A 8 10.41 8.05 20.59
C GLY A 8 11.79 7.68 21.13
N TYR A 9 12.55 8.66 21.62
CA TYR A 9 13.88 8.41 22.19
C TYR A 9 13.83 7.90 23.65
N ALA A 10 12.83 8.31 24.44
CA ALA A 10 12.74 7.96 25.86
C ALA A 10 12.67 6.45 26.17
N PRO A 11 11.94 5.60 25.40
CA PRO A 11 11.81 4.18 25.72
C PRO A 11 13.04 3.34 25.35
N THR A 12 13.72 3.69 24.26
CA THR A 12 14.80 2.87 23.69
C THR A 12 16.18 3.47 23.90
N GLN A 13 16.26 4.76 24.28
CA GLN A 13 17.49 5.56 24.42
C GLN A 13 18.43 5.44 23.21
N SER A 14 17.88 5.08 22.05
CA SER A 14 18.65 4.76 20.85
C SER A 14 18.56 5.90 19.85
N MET A 15 19.72 6.35 19.40
CA MET A 15 19.83 7.38 18.37
C MET A 15 19.35 6.88 16.99
N HIS A 16 19.23 5.56 16.82
CA HIS A 16 18.66 4.95 15.62
C HIS A 16 17.18 5.31 15.43
N ASP A 17 16.40 5.30 16.51
CA ASP A 17 14.95 5.58 16.44
C ASP A 17 14.71 7.05 16.09
N VAL A 18 15.56 7.93 16.59
CA VAL A 18 15.57 9.36 16.22
C VAL A 18 15.81 9.52 14.72
N TRP A 19 16.76 8.78 14.15
CA TRP A 19 17.06 8.83 12.72
C TRP A 19 15.88 8.30 11.88
N LEU A 20 15.25 7.20 12.31
CA LEU A 20 14.03 6.68 11.68
C LEU A 20 12.86 7.69 11.76
N MET A 21 12.64 8.33 12.91
CA MET A 21 11.57 9.33 13.05
C MET A 21 11.77 10.52 12.11
N ILE A 22 13.00 10.98 11.94
CA ILE A 22 13.32 12.05 10.99
C ILE A 22 13.05 11.57 9.56
N LEU A 23 13.49 10.37 9.19
CA LEU A 23 13.24 9.77 7.87
C LEU A 23 11.74 9.68 7.56
N PHE A 24 10.95 9.07 8.44
CA PHE A 24 9.50 8.96 8.27
C PHE A 24 8.80 10.32 8.31
N GLY A 25 9.31 11.28 9.08
CA GLY A 25 8.85 12.66 9.07
C GLY A 25 9.03 13.35 7.71
N ILE A 26 10.20 13.15 7.07
CA ILE A 26 10.47 13.65 5.72
C ILE A 26 9.56 12.98 4.70
N VAL A 27 9.38 11.65 4.77
CA VAL A 27 8.47 10.90 3.89
C VAL A 27 7.03 11.42 4.04
N GLY A 28 6.55 11.61 5.27
CA GLY A 28 5.23 12.17 5.54
C GLY A 28 5.05 13.60 5.00
N TYR A 29 6.08 14.44 5.12
CA TYR A 29 6.07 15.77 4.53
C TYR A 29 6.00 15.72 2.99
N LEU A 30 6.76 14.81 2.37
CA LEU A 30 6.75 14.62 0.92
C LEU A 30 5.37 14.16 0.41
N LEU A 31 4.75 13.20 1.10
CA LEU A 31 3.41 12.72 0.80
C LEU A 31 2.36 13.85 0.90
N ARG A 32 2.49 14.71 1.91
CA ARG A 32 1.62 15.89 2.04
C ARG A 32 1.84 16.91 0.93
N LYS A 33 3.10 17.13 0.52
CA LYS A 33 3.45 18.03 -0.59
C LYS A 33 2.95 17.52 -1.95
N LEU A 34 2.87 16.20 -2.11
CA LEU A 34 2.34 15.53 -3.30
C LEU A 34 0.80 15.39 -3.27
N GLU A 35 0.14 16.04 -2.31
CA GLU A 35 -1.32 16.02 -2.13
C GLU A 35 -1.90 14.60 -2.05
N TYR A 36 -1.14 13.64 -1.52
CA TYR A 36 -1.66 12.30 -1.30
C TYR A 36 -2.80 12.36 -0.26
N PRO A 37 -3.97 11.79 -0.58
CA PRO A 37 -5.08 11.78 0.36
C PRO A 37 -4.70 10.96 1.60
N LEU A 38 -4.89 11.54 2.79
CA LEU A 38 -4.64 10.81 4.05
C LEU A 38 -5.61 9.62 4.22
N ALA A 39 -6.83 9.72 3.69
CA ALA A 39 -7.86 8.72 3.89
C ALA A 39 -7.45 7.30 3.40
N PRO A 40 -6.95 7.10 2.17
CA PRO A 40 -6.41 5.81 1.74
C PRO A 40 -5.24 5.30 2.58
N ALA A 41 -4.35 6.18 3.06
CA ALA A 41 -3.23 5.77 3.91
C ALA A 41 -3.71 5.21 5.26
N VAL A 42 -4.68 5.88 5.90
CA VAL A 42 -5.30 5.39 7.14
C VAL A 42 -6.06 4.10 6.90
N LEU A 43 -6.81 3.99 5.81
CA LEU A 43 -7.50 2.75 5.44
C LEU A 43 -6.53 1.59 5.23
N ALA A 44 -5.39 1.82 4.58
CA ALA A 44 -4.36 0.79 4.41
C ALA A 44 -3.78 0.33 5.76
N ILE A 45 -3.54 1.25 6.70
CA ILE A 45 -3.04 0.93 8.04
C ILE A 45 -4.05 0.09 8.83
N VAL A 46 -5.35 0.35 8.69
CA VAL A 46 -6.42 -0.40 9.37
C VAL A 46 -6.69 -1.74 8.71
N LEU A 47 -6.70 -1.80 7.37
CA LEU A 47 -6.99 -3.01 6.61
C LEU A 47 -5.79 -3.97 6.55
N GLY A 48 -4.56 -3.47 6.59
CA GLY A 48 -3.33 -4.27 6.59
C GLY A 48 -3.34 -5.41 7.62
N PRO A 49 -3.55 -5.15 8.92
CA PRO A 49 -3.58 -6.20 9.95
C PRO A 49 -4.76 -7.17 9.82
N LEU A 50 -5.78 -6.85 9.00
CA LEU A 50 -6.86 -7.77 8.67
C LEU A 50 -6.53 -8.62 7.43
N ALA A 51 -5.85 -8.01 6.45
CA ALA A 51 -5.47 -8.64 5.19
C ALA A 51 -4.34 -9.66 5.37
N GLU A 52 -3.31 -9.34 6.15
CA GLU A 52 -2.15 -10.20 6.39
C GLU A 52 -2.55 -11.59 6.96
N PRO A 53 -3.33 -11.70 8.05
CA PRO A 53 -3.73 -13.00 8.57
C PRO A 53 -4.68 -13.74 7.62
N ALA A 54 -5.58 -13.04 6.90
CA ALA A 54 -6.47 -13.67 5.93
C ALA A 54 -5.69 -14.26 4.73
N LEU A 55 -4.68 -13.55 4.24
CA LEU A 55 -3.77 -14.02 3.19
C LEU A 55 -2.97 -15.23 3.69
N ARG A 56 -2.35 -15.10 4.87
CA ARG A 56 -1.55 -16.18 5.47
C ARG A 56 -2.40 -17.42 5.73
N GLN A 57 -3.60 -17.28 6.27
CA GLN A 57 -4.53 -18.38 6.51
C GLN A 57 -4.90 -19.08 5.19
N SER A 58 -5.20 -18.31 4.14
CA SER A 58 -5.52 -18.87 2.82
C SER A 58 -4.34 -19.68 2.26
N LEU A 59 -3.13 -19.14 2.36
CA LEU A 59 -1.91 -19.82 1.89
C LEU A 59 -1.56 -21.07 2.72
N LEU A 60 -1.80 -21.04 4.03
CA LEU A 60 -1.62 -22.22 4.89
C LEU A 60 -2.60 -23.35 4.52
N ILE A 61 -3.87 -23.02 4.25
CA ILE A 61 -4.86 -23.97 3.74
C ILE A 61 -4.45 -24.51 2.36
N SER A 62 -3.68 -23.72 1.60
CA SER A 62 -3.18 -24.07 0.26
C SER A 62 -1.94 -24.95 0.21
N ASN A 63 -1.32 -25.27 1.34
CA ASN A 63 0.06 -25.75 1.37
C ASN A 63 1.02 -24.83 0.55
N GLY A 64 0.78 -23.51 0.56
CA GLY A 64 1.61 -22.53 -0.13
C GLY A 64 1.33 -22.32 -1.62
N SER A 65 0.34 -22.99 -2.22
CA SER A 65 -0.02 -22.77 -3.63
C SER A 65 -0.91 -21.53 -3.85
N PHE A 66 -0.47 -20.59 -4.68
CA PHE A 66 -1.28 -19.43 -5.09
C PHE A 66 -2.45 -19.79 -6.02
N GLU A 67 -2.48 -21.04 -6.49
CA GLU A 67 -3.55 -21.58 -7.33
C GLU A 67 -4.91 -21.58 -6.62
N ILE A 68 -4.94 -21.56 -5.29
CA ILE A 68 -6.20 -21.53 -4.51
C ILE A 68 -7.06 -20.30 -4.78
N PHE A 69 -6.44 -19.18 -5.14
CA PHE A 69 -7.20 -17.98 -5.52
C PHE A 69 -7.95 -18.14 -6.84
N PHE A 70 -7.53 -19.07 -7.70
CA PHE A 70 -8.13 -19.34 -9.02
C PHE A 70 -8.93 -20.64 -9.08
N THR A 71 -8.64 -21.63 -8.24
CA THR A 71 -9.35 -22.92 -8.22
C THR A 71 -10.66 -22.84 -7.44
N ARG A 72 -10.78 -21.93 -6.47
CA ARG A 72 -11.98 -21.81 -5.63
C ARG A 72 -13.04 -20.93 -6.33
N ALA A 73 -14.18 -21.53 -6.66
CA ALA A 73 -15.25 -20.93 -7.48
C ALA A 73 -15.75 -19.55 -7.00
N TYR A 74 -15.72 -19.27 -5.69
CA TYR A 74 -16.11 -17.97 -5.14
C TYR A 74 -14.96 -16.95 -5.08
N SER A 75 -13.73 -17.39 -4.87
CA SER A 75 -12.56 -16.50 -4.79
C SER A 75 -12.09 -16.04 -6.18
N ALA A 76 -12.19 -16.91 -7.19
CA ALA A 76 -11.77 -16.61 -8.56
C ALA A 76 -12.44 -15.36 -9.16
N PRO A 77 -13.79 -15.20 -9.17
CA PRO A 77 -14.42 -14.01 -9.74
C PRO A 77 -14.09 -12.74 -8.95
N ILE A 78 -13.97 -12.84 -7.61
CA ILE A 78 -13.61 -11.69 -6.76
C ILE A 78 -12.17 -11.26 -7.02
N MET A 79 -11.24 -12.20 -7.14
CA MET A 79 -9.84 -11.92 -7.44
C MET A 79 -9.67 -11.31 -8.83
N ILE A 80 -10.34 -11.87 -9.84
CA ILE A 80 -10.32 -11.34 -11.22
C ILE A 80 -10.90 -9.93 -11.28
N SER A 81 -12.06 -9.69 -10.66
CA SER A 81 -12.67 -8.35 -10.63
C SER A 81 -11.82 -7.33 -9.88
N ALA A 82 -11.19 -7.70 -8.77
CA ALA A 82 -10.26 -6.86 -8.04
C ALA A 82 -9.04 -6.49 -8.91
N LEU A 83 -8.44 -7.47 -9.61
CA LEU A 83 -7.33 -7.24 -10.53
C LEU A 83 -7.71 -6.31 -11.67
N ILE A 84 -8.90 -6.49 -12.25
CA ILE A 84 -9.42 -5.61 -13.30
C ILE A 84 -9.59 -4.18 -12.77
N LEU A 85 -10.27 -4.00 -11.63
CA LEU A 85 -10.50 -2.69 -11.03
C LEU A 85 -9.18 -1.97 -10.69
N LEU A 86 -8.17 -2.71 -10.24
CA LEU A 86 -6.84 -2.16 -9.97
C LEU A 86 -6.08 -1.83 -11.26
N ALA A 87 -6.19 -2.65 -12.30
CA ALA A 87 -5.51 -2.44 -13.59
C ALA A 87 -6.15 -1.32 -14.43
N LEU A 88 -7.46 -1.10 -14.36
CA LEU A 88 -8.17 -0.07 -15.13
C LEU A 88 -7.61 1.36 -14.98
N PRO A 89 -7.36 1.91 -13.78
CA PRO A 89 -6.76 3.24 -13.64
C PRO A 89 -5.33 3.28 -14.16
N LEU A 90 -4.55 2.20 -13.98
CA LEU A 90 -3.17 2.08 -14.47
C LEU A 90 -3.12 2.09 -16.01
N LEU A 91 -3.97 1.30 -16.66
CA LEU A 91 -4.12 1.23 -18.11
C LEU A 91 -4.64 2.55 -18.69
N LYS A 92 -5.57 3.23 -18.00
CA LYS A 92 -6.05 4.56 -18.42
C LYS A 92 -4.96 5.64 -18.31
N LEU A 93 -4.11 5.59 -17.28
CA LEU A 93 -2.96 6.47 -17.14
C LEU A 93 -1.96 6.26 -18.28
N LEU A 94 -1.60 5.00 -18.57
CA LEU A 94 -0.71 4.64 -19.68
C LEU A 94 -1.29 5.02 -21.06
N ALA A 95 -2.57 4.74 -21.30
CA ALA A 95 -3.25 5.10 -22.55
C ALA A 95 -3.39 6.62 -22.73
N ARG A 96 -3.60 7.38 -21.63
CA ARG A 96 -3.60 8.86 -21.66
C ARG A 96 -2.21 9.42 -21.96
N GLN A 97 -1.14 8.82 -21.42
CA GLN A 97 0.23 9.21 -21.74
C GLN A 97 0.58 8.99 -23.22
N MET A 98 0.12 7.89 -23.82
CA MET A 98 0.29 7.64 -25.25
C MET A 98 -0.53 8.59 -26.14
N LYS A 99 -1.78 8.93 -25.76
CA LYS A 99 -2.58 9.93 -26.50
C LYS A 99 -2.00 11.34 -26.41
N ARG A 100 -1.41 11.74 -25.27
CA ARG A 100 -0.73 13.04 -25.12
C ARG A 100 0.49 13.19 -26.03
N LYS A 101 1.26 12.12 -26.26
CA LYS A 101 2.38 12.12 -27.21
C LYS A 101 1.95 12.21 -28.68
N ARG A 102 0.74 11.76 -29.04
CA ARG A 102 0.26 11.73 -30.44
C ARG A 102 -0.43 13.03 -30.88
N SER A 103 -0.74 13.96 -29.97
CA SER A 103 -1.28 15.29 -30.31
C SER A 103 -0.21 16.38 -30.41
N GLN A 104 1.07 16.05 -30.19
CA GLN A 104 2.22 16.95 -30.34
C GLN A 104 3.12 16.58 -31.55
N ALA A 105 2.67 15.67 -32.42
CA ALA A 105 3.32 15.33 -33.69
C ALA A 105 2.42 15.71 -34.86
#